data_AF-X1PNC9-F1
#
_entry.id   AF-X1PNC9-F1
#
_cell.length_a   1.000
_cell.length_b   1.000
_cell.length_c   1.000
_cell.angle_alpha   90.00
_cell.angle_beta   90.00
_cell.angle_gamma   90.00
#
_symmetry.space_group_name_H-M   'P 1'
#
loop_
_entity.id
_entity.type
_entity.pdbx_description
1 polymer ?
#
loop_
_entity_poly.entity_id
_entity_poly.type
_entity_poly.pdbx_seq_one_letter_code
_entity_poly.pdbx_strand_id
1 'polypeptide(L)'
;GYQSATVNQPYLERPRIIEVNMLGEIIWEYQVPQNLRQYTNPGFDVELLSNNNILFVLPKNGAYEIERNGNIVWSYLDNKVSHDADRLPNGNTLVVWGGGDEPDDAQVKEINPEGEIVWAWYAKDHFYESPYKDIYNEGWTHTNAATRLSNGNTLISPRNFNFVVEVDPQGSVIRTLGEGLLYYQHDPVILPDGNLLSGSHRPPPMLASSIVSYAALEIELETGEIVWGDFIWPAELRYGARDANRLPNGHTLVQVGTRVAELTTDGEIVWQLRLKEVIEKEIQSTKQNFQS
;
A
#
# COMPACT_ATOMS: atom_id res chain seq x y z
N GLY A 1 7.84 2.68 13.84
CA GLY A 1 7.04 1.99 12.81
C GLY A 1 7.97 1.07 12.07
N TYR A 2 7.54 -0.15 11.81
CA TYR A 2 8.18 -1.01 10.82
C TYR A 2 7.57 -0.62 9.47
N GLN A 3 8.39 -0.42 8.44
CA GLN A 3 7.88 -0.17 7.10
C GLN A 3 8.20 -1.32 6.18
N SER A 4 7.20 -1.68 5.38
CA SER A 4 7.37 -2.46 4.19
C SER A 4 7.93 -1.56 3.08
N ALA A 5 9.02 -2.00 2.45
CA ALA A 5 9.53 -1.37 1.24
C ALA A 5 9.62 -2.45 0.17
N THR A 6 8.62 -2.53 -0.70
CA THR A 6 8.66 -3.49 -1.80
C THR A 6 9.32 -2.90 -3.04
N VAL A 7 10.34 -3.61 -3.51
CA VAL A 7 11.16 -3.23 -4.65
C VAL A 7 10.62 -3.95 -5.87
N ASN A 8 9.86 -3.23 -6.67
CA ASN A 8 9.44 -3.69 -7.98
C ASN A 8 10.62 -3.71 -8.95
N GLN A 9 11.29 -4.86 -9.05
CA GLN A 9 12.10 -5.20 -10.23
C GLN A 9 11.87 -6.65 -10.67
N PRO A 10 11.56 -6.89 -11.97
CA PRO A 10 11.41 -8.24 -12.53
C PRO A 10 12.72 -9.08 -12.55
N TYR A 11 13.80 -8.61 -11.91
CA TYR A 11 15.15 -9.20 -12.03
C TYR A 11 15.95 -9.26 -10.73
N LEU A 12 15.31 -9.27 -9.55
CA LEU A 12 16.01 -9.81 -8.39
C LEU A 12 16.01 -11.34 -8.55
N GLU A 13 17.20 -11.93 -8.65
CA GLU A 13 17.35 -13.40 -8.68
C GLU A 13 16.77 -14.06 -7.43
N ARG A 14 16.58 -13.27 -6.37
CA ARG A 14 16.28 -13.68 -5.00
C ARG A 14 15.38 -12.62 -4.30
N PRO A 15 14.04 -12.68 -4.47
CA PRO A 15 13.14 -11.78 -3.75
C PRO A 15 13.25 -12.00 -2.24
N ARG A 16 13.28 -10.93 -1.46
CA ARG A 16 13.50 -11.00 -0.01
C ARG A 16 12.74 -9.91 0.72
N ILE A 17 12.43 -10.18 1.98
CA ILE A 17 11.97 -9.21 2.97
C ILE A 17 13.20 -8.85 3.80
N ILE A 18 13.41 -7.56 4.04
CA ILE A 18 14.54 -7.06 4.82
C ILE A 18 14.05 -6.13 5.92
N GLU A 19 14.70 -6.20 7.08
CA GLU A 19 14.61 -5.18 8.11
C GLU A 19 15.92 -4.41 8.12
N VAL A 20 15.82 -3.09 8.14
CA VAL A 20 16.95 -2.17 8.04
C VAL A 20 16.93 -1.18 9.20
N ASN A 21 18.12 -0.83 9.70
CA ASN A 21 18.24 0.26 10.66
C ASN A 21 18.35 1.63 9.95
N MET A 22 18.41 2.72 10.73
CA MET A 22 18.51 4.09 10.19
C MET A 22 19.83 4.38 9.46
N LEU A 23 20.84 3.52 9.58
CA LEU A 23 22.08 3.59 8.80
C LEU A 23 21.96 2.87 7.44
N GLY A 24 20.82 2.23 7.18
CA GLY A 24 20.58 1.41 5.99
C GLY A 24 21.21 0.02 6.07
N GLU A 25 21.66 -0.41 7.24
CA GLU A 25 22.23 -1.74 7.45
C GLU A 25 21.09 -2.76 7.57
N ILE A 26 21.19 -3.87 6.84
CA ILE A 26 20.26 -5.00 6.98
C ILE A 26 20.54 -5.68 8.31
N ILE A 27 19.57 -5.61 9.23
CA ILE A 27 19.66 -6.23 10.56
C ILE A 27 18.94 -7.58 10.62
N TRP A 28 18.10 -7.86 9.63
CA TRP A 28 17.46 -9.15 9.42
C TRP A 28 17.00 -9.30 7.97
N GLU A 29 17.00 -10.53 7.46
CA GLU A 29 16.46 -10.83 6.13
C GLU A 29 15.74 -12.18 6.10
N TYR A 30 14.74 -12.27 5.24
CA TYR A 30 14.09 -13.50 4.85
C TYR A 30 14.11 -13.64 3.33
N GLN A 31 14.71 -14.73 2.87
CA GLN A 31 14.77 -15.07 1.46
C GLN A 31 13.50 -15.83 1.07
N VAL A 32 12.69 -15.26 0.18
CA VAL A 32 11.49 -15.92 -0.32
C VAL A 32 11.89 -17.19 -1.09
N PRO A 33 11.28 -18.36 -0.78
CA PRO A 33 11.57 -19.63 -1.46
C PRO A 33 11.41 -19.55 -2.98
N GLN A 34 12.27 -20.28 -3.71
CA GLN A 34 12.33 -20.22 -5.18
C GLN A 34 10.99 -20.58 -5.85
N ASN A 35 10.24 -21.53 -5.29
CA ASN A 35 8.93 -21.92 -5.82
C ASN A 35 7.84 -20.84 -5.66
N LEU A 36 8.06 -19.87 -4.76
CA LEU A 36 7.14 -18.76 -4.49
C LEU A 36 7.51 -17.47 -5.24
N ARG A 37 8.70 -17.43 -5.87
CA ARG A 37 9.23 -16.25 -6.59
C ARG A 37 8.30 -15.71 -7.69
N GLN A 38 7.45 -16.54 -8.28
CA GLN A 38 6.53 -16.11 -9.33
C GLN A 38 5.39 -15.21 -8.81
N TYR A 39 5.15 -15.19 -7.50
CA TYR A 39 4.04 -14.48 -6.87
C TYR A 39 4.47 -13.15 -6.23
N THR A 40 5.64 -12.62 -6.57
CA THR A 40 6.23 -11.46 -5.86
C THR A 40 6.00 -10.11 -6.54
N ASN A 41 5.10 -10.08 -7.52
CA ASN A 41 4.81 -8.93 -8.38
C ASN A 41 3.28 -8.78 -8.50
N PRO A 42 2.69 -7.57 -8.37
CA PRO A 42 3.31 -6.23 -8.34
C PRO A 42 3.84 -5.75 -6.98
N GLY A 43 4.00 -6.64 -5.99
CA GLY A 43 4.66 -6.33 -4.73
C GLY A 43 4.24 -7.26 -3.60
N PHE A 44 4.75 -6.99 -2.41
CA PHE A 44 4.37 -7.57 -1.13
C PHE A 44 3.85 -6.44 -0.27
N ASP A 45 2.73 -6.67 0.38
CA ASP A 45 2.54 -6.06 1.68
C ASP A 45 3.26 -6.90 2.74
N VAL A 46 3.82 -6.25 3.76
CA VAL A 46 4.61 -6.86 4.83
C VAL A 46 4.35 -6.12 6.14
N GLU A 47 3.87 -6.84 7.14
CA GLU A 47 3.60 -6.32 8.47
C GLU A 47 4.47 -7.05 9.51
N LEU A 48 5.11 -6.30 10.43
CA LEU A 48 5.63 -6.91 11.65
C LEU A 48 4.53 -6.95 12.72
N LEU A 49 4.19 -8.15 13.15
CA LEU A 49 3.18 -8.40 14.16
C LEU A 49 3.72 -8.19 15.59
N SER A 50 2.80 -7.96 16.53
CA SER A 50 3.11 -7.74 17.96
C SER A 50 3.82 -8.91 18.64
N ASN A 51 3.68 -10.13 18.10
CA ASN A 51 4.37 -11.34 18.55
C ASN A 51 5.77 -11.51 17.91
N ASN A 52 6.25 -10.51 17.17
CA ASN A 52 7.50 -10.50 16.41
C ASN A 52 7.52 -11.44 15.20
N ASN A 53 6.37 -11.94 14.75
CA ASN A 53 6.24 -12.62 13.47
C ASN A 53 6.07 -11.61 12.33
N ILE A 54 6.29 -12.06 11.10
CA ILE A 54 6.10 -11.27 9.88
C ILE A 54 4.90 -11.83 9.13
N LEU A 55 3.87 -11.00 8.93
CA LEU A 55 2.80 -11.26 7.98
C LEU A 55 3.19 -10.66 6.63
N PHE A 56 2.96 -11.39 5.54
CA PHE A 56 3.19 -10.85 4.20
C PHE A 56 2.28 -11.48 3.16
N VAL A 57 2.05 -10.73 2.10
CA VAL A 57 1.22 -11.16 0.96
C VAL A 57 2.09 -11.67 -0.18
N LEU A 58 1.67 -12.76 -0.82
CA LEU A 58 2.13 -13.19 -2.12
C LEU A 58 0.97 -13.08 -3.12
N PRO A 59 0.93 -12.05 -3.99
CA PRO A 59 -0.15 -11.87 -4.95
C PRO A 59 -0.52 -13.14 -5.72
N LYS A 60 -1.83 -13.43 -5.76
CA LYS A 60 -2.43 -14.61 -6.41
C LYS A 60 -2.00 -15.95 -5.84
N ASN A 61 -1.43 -15.95 -4.63
CA ASN A 61 -1.05 -17.15 -3.92
C ASN A 61 -1.59 -17.18 -2.49
N GLY A 62 -1.60 -16.04 -1.79
CA GLY A 62 -2.19 -15.94 -0.46
C GLY A 62 -1.45 -15.00 0.48
N ALA A 63 -1.72 -15.18 1.78
CA ALA A 63 -1.02 -14.51 2.87
C ALA A 63 -0.29 -15.53 3.75
N TYR A 64 0.84 -15.12 4.32
CA TYR A 64 1.74 -15.98 5.09
C TYR A 64 2.19 -15.27 6.36
N GLU A 65 2.23 -16.00 7.46
CA GLU A 65 2.88 -15.56 8.69
C GLU A 65 4.11 -16.44 8.96
N ILE A 66 5.26 -15.79 9.18
CA ILE A 66 6.52 -16.47 9.51
C ILE A 66 7.08 -15.98 10.84
N GLU A 67 7.72 -16.89 11.57
CA GLU A 67 8.64 -16.54 12.64
C GLU A 67 9.90 -15.86 12.08
N ARG A 68 10.66 -15.16 12.94
CA ARG A 68 11.95 -14.54 12.57
C ARG A 68 13.00 -15.53 12.06
N ASN A 69 12.85 -16.82 12.32
CA ASN A 69 13.73 -17.87 11.79
C ASN A 69 13.32 -18.37 10.38
N GLY A 70 12.22 -17.85 9.82
CA GLY A 70 11.69 -18.21 8.51
C GLY A 70 10.69 -19.37 8.51
N ASN A 71 10.35 -19.96 9.66
CA ASN A 71 9.30 -20.98 9.74
C ASN A 71 7.93 -20.36 9.48
N ILE A 72 7.18 -20.94 8.55
CA ILE A 72 5.76 -20.60 8.34
C ILE A 72 4.95 -21.17 9.51
N VAL A 73 4.25 -20.29 10.22
CA VAL A 73 3.38 -20.66 11.35
C VAL A 73 1.90 -20.54 11.01
N TRP A 74 1.57 -19.77 9.97
CA TRP A 74 0.22 -19.68 9.43
C TRP A 74 0.26 -19.32 7.95
N SER A 75 -0.73 -19.77 7.19
CA SER A 75 -0.93 -19.36 5.81
C SER A 75 -2.38 -19.47 5.39
N TYR A 76 -2.84 -18.54 4.57
CA TYR A 76 -4.13 -18.62 3.88
C TYR A 76 -3.89 -18.60 2.38
N LEU A 77 -4.17 -19.71 1.70
CA LEU A 77 -3.89 -19.88 0.27
C LEU A 77 -5.15 -19.60 -0.55
N ASP A 78 -5.13 -18.50 -1.28
CA ASP A 78 -6.21 -18.09 -2.17
C ASP A 78 -5.62 -17.27 -3.33
N ASN A 79 -6.00 -17.61 -4.56
CA ASN A 79 -5.56 -16.88 -5.75
C ASN A 79 -6.24 -15.51 -5.91
N LYS A 80 -7.23 -15.21 -5.06
CA LYS A 80 -7.89 -13.91 -4.91
C LYS A 80 -7.42 -13.20 -3.64
N VAL A 81 -6.11 -13.05 -3.51
CA VAL A 81 -5.40 -12.21 -2.53
C VAL A 81 -4.29 -11.49 -3.29
N SER A 82 -4.07 -10.19 -3.04
CA SER A 82 -3.16 -9.41 -3.89
C SER A 82 -2.33 -8.36 -3.16
N HIS A 83 -2.94 -7.28 -2.68
CA HIS A 83 -2.21 -6.05 -2.36
C HIS A 83 -1.85 -5.90 -0.89
N ASP A 84 -2.70 -6.40 0.01
CA ASP A 84 -2.70 -5.97 1.42
C ASP A 84 -3.25 -7.08 2.32
N ALA A 85 -2.67 -7.22 3.52
CA ALA A 85 -3.18 -8.08 4.57
C ALA A 85 -2.81 -7.59 5.99
N ASP A 86 -3.84 -7.33 6.80
CA ASP A 86 -3.70 -6.83 8.16
C ASP A 86 -4.12 -7.88 9.20
N ARG A 87 -3.28 -8.12 10.23
CA ARG A 87 -3.70 -8.92 11.38
C ARG A 87 -4.55 -8.08 12.34
N LEU A 88 -5.78 -8.53 12.60
CA LEU A 88 -6.70 -7.88 13.53
C LEU A 88 -6.43 -8.26 15.00
N PRO A 89 -6.82 -7.42 15.98
CA PRO A 89 -6.67 -7.72 17.41
C PRO A 89 -7.39 -8.98 17.90
N ASN A 90 -8.44 -9.42 17.19
CA ASN A 90 -9.17 -10.66 17.50
C ASN A 90 -8.48 -11.93 16.95
N GLY A 91 -7.33 -11.78 16.27
CA GLY A 91 -6.60 -12.87 15.64
C GLY A 91 -7.00 -13.17 14.20
N ASN A 92 -8.07 -12.56 13.68
CA ASN A 92 -8.43 -12.69 12.27
C ASN A 92 -7.47 -11.89 11.37
N THR A 93 -7.49 -12.17 10.08
CA THR A 93 -6.69 -11.45 9.07
C THR A 93 -7.63 -10.83 8.04
N LEU A 94 -7.53 -9.51 7.83
CA LEU A 94 -8.11 -8.87 6.65
C LEU A 94 -7.21 -9.12 5.45
N VAL A 95 -7.80 -9.43 4.30
CA VAL A 95 -7.06 -9.57 3.03
C VAL A 95 -7.84 -8.91 1.90
N VAL A 96 -7.11 -8.36 0.92
CA VAL A 96 -7.73 -7.67 -0.23
C VAL A 96 -7.51 -8.38 -1.56
N TRP A 97 -8.51 -8.25 -2.43
CA TRP A 97 -8.48 -8.66 -3.81
C TRP A 97 -8.78 -7.49 -4.74
N GLY A 98 -7.75 -7.05 -5.46
CA GLY A 98 -7.86 -6.07 -6.55
C GLY A 98 -7.08 -6.46 -7.79
N GLY A 99 -6.26 -7.52 -7.74
CA GLY A 99 -5.35 -7.95 -8.82
C GLY A 99 -6.02 -8.65 -10.00
N GLY A 100 -7.08 -8.03 -10.54
CA GLY A 100 -8.01 -8.60 -11.52
C GLY A 100 -9.36 -8.94 -10.90
N ASP A 101 -9.83 -8.13 -9.95
CA ASP A 101 -11.14 -8.31 -9.35
C ASP A 101 -12.28 -8.00 -10.33
N GLU A 102 -13.35 -8.77 -10.24
CA GLU A 102 -14.58 -8.58 -11.00
C GLU A 102 -15.75 -8.22 -10.06
N PRO A 103 -16.90 -7.73 -10.60
CA PRO A 103 -18.04 -7.35 -9.77
C PRO A 103 -18.54 -8.41 -8.80
N ASP A 104 -18.45 -9.70 -9.17
CA ASP A 104 -18.89 -10.80 -8.31
C ASP A 104 -17.86 -11.25 -7.26
N ASP A 105 -16.65 -10.68 -7.29
CA ASP A 105 -15.62 -10.97 -6.30
C ASP A 105 -15.83 -10.18 -5.00
N ALA A 106 -15.44 -10.79 -3.88
CA ALA A 106 -15.24 -10.04 -2.63
C ALA A 106 -13.93 -9.26 -2.75
N GLN A 107 -14.00 -7.93 -2.64
CA GLN A 107 -12.83 -7.06 -2.66
C GLN A 107 -12.04 -7.11 -1.35
N VAL A 108 -12.73 -7.38 -0.23
CA VAL A 108 -12.12 -7.56 1.09
C VAL A 108 -12.73 -8.78 1.76
N LYS A 109 -11.91 -9.57 2.45
CA LYS A 109 -12.34 -10.70 3.28
C LYS A 109 -11.69 -10.60 4.66
N GLU A 110 -12.42 -10.96 5.71
CA GLU A 110 -11.89 -11.24 7.03
C GLU A 110 -11.84 -12.76 7.23
N ILE A 111 -10.65 -13.27 7.53
CA ILE A 111 -10.37 -14.70 7.65
C ILE A 111 -10.01 -15.02 9.10
N ASN A 112 -10.65 -16.03 9.70
CA ASN A 112 -10.26 -16.49 11.04
C ASN A 112 -8.96 -17.32 11.01
N PRO A 113 -8.33 -17.62 12.16
CA PRO A 113 -7.12 -18.43 12.21
C PRO A 113 -7.26 -19.81 11.54
N GLU A 114 -8.47 -20.38 11.53
CA GLU A 114 -8.81 -21.65 10.88
C GLU A 114 -8.91 -21.58 9.34
N GLY A 115 -8.87 -20.37 8.76
CA GLY A 115 -8.93 -20.14 7.32
C GLY A 115 -10.35 -19.96 6.77
N GLU A 116 -11.35 -19.79 7.63
CA GLU A 116 -12.73 -19.56 7.26
C GLU A 116 -12.99 -18.06 7.04
N ILE A 117 -13.75 -17.74 5.99
CA ILE A 117 -14.21 -16.37 5.74
C ILE A 117 -15.35 -16.07 6.72
N VAL A 118 -15.12 -15.14 7.66
CA VAL A 118 -16.12 -14.72 8.65
C VAL A 118 -16.81 -13.40 8.28
N TRP A 119 -16.24 -12.66 7.34
CA TRP A 119 -16.83 -11.46 6.76
C TRP A 119 -16.27 -11.21 5.35
N ALA A 120 -17.06 -10.61 4.47
CA ALA A 120 -16.64 -10.22 3.14
C ALA A 120 -17.39 -8.96 2.69
N TRP A 121 -16.73 -8.13 1.88
CA TRP A 121 -17.33 -6.94 1.29
C TRP A 121 -17.26 -6.98 -0.23
N TYR A 122 -18.38 -6.61 -0.85
CA TYR A 122 -18.58 -6.61 -2.29
C TYR A 122 -18.92 -5.19 -2.75
N ALA A 123 -18.04 -4.60 -3.55
CA ALA A 123 -18.23 -3.24 -4.04
C ALA A 123 -19.48 -3.10 -4.92
N LYS A 124 -19.91 -4.18 -5.58
CA LYS A 124 -21.10 -4.19 -6.45
C LYS A 124 -22.40 -3.85 -5.74
N ASP A 125 -22.48 -4.10 -4.44
CA ASP A 125 -23.68 -3.83 -3.67
C ASP A 125 -23.95 -2.31 -3.53
N HIS A 126 -22.92 -1.49 -3.77
CA HIS A 126 -22.97 -0.03 -3.63
C HIS A 126 -22.61 0.73 -4.91
N PHE A 127 -21.76 0.16 -5.77
CA PHE A 127 -21.11 0.89 -6.86
C PHE A 127 -21.29 0.24 -8.25
N TYR A 128 -22.15 -0.77 -8.42
CA TYR A 128 -22.39 -1.36 -9.75
C TYR A 128 -23.31 -0.53 -10.64
N GLU A 129 -22.97 0.74 -10.81
CA GLU A 129 -23.68 1.71 -11.65
C GLU A 129 -22.71 2.68 -12.33
N SER A 130 -23.21 3.49 -13.27
CA SER A 130 -22.40 4.51 -13.94
C SER A 130 -22.02 5.63 -12.94
N PRO A 131 -20.76 6.12 -12.92
CA PRO A 131 -19.69 5.81 -13.87
C PRO A 131 -18.86 4.56 -13.51
N TYR A 132 -18.97 4.03 -12.29
CA TYR A 132 -18.03 3.04 -11.74
C TYR A 132 -18.09 1.65 -12.39
N LYS A 133 -19.27 1.19 -12.83
CA LYS A 133 -19.47 -0.14 -13.43
C LYS A 133 -18.59 -0.42 -14.65
N ASP A 134 -18.16 0.62 -15.36
CA ASP A 134 -17.40 0.51 -16.61
C ASP A 134 -15.89 0.86 -16.42
N ILE A 135 -15.45 1.10 -15.17
CA ILE A 135 -14.05 1.44 -14.87
C ILE A 135 -13.26 0.17 -14.66
N TYR A 136 -12.33 -0.13 -15.57
CA TYR A 136 -11.43 -1.27 -15.46
C TYR A 136 -9.98 -0.85 -15.70
N ASN A 137 -9.15 -1.06 -14.69
CA ASN A 137 -7.70 -0.94 -14.79
C ASN A 137 -7.07 -1.95 -13.83
N GLU A 138 -6.54 -3.05 -14.39
CA GLU A 138 -5.98 -4.19 -13.64
C GLU A 138 -6.98 -4.83 -12.65
N GLY A 139 -8.28 -4.71 -12.92
CA GLY A 139 -9.38 -5.07 -12.02
C GLY A 139 -10.51 -4.05 -12.14
N TRP A 140 -11.69 -4.38 -11.61
CA TRP A 140 -12.84 -3.48 -11.58
C TRP A 140 -12.59 -2.36 -10.57
N THR A 141 -12.57 -2.69 -9.28
CA THR A 141 -12.22 -1.70 -8.23
C THR A 141 -10.72 -1.51 -8.10
N HIS A 142 -9.96 -2.57 -8.40
CA HIS A 142 -8.56 -2.71 -8.04
C HIS A 142 -8.32 -2.33 -6.56
N THR A 143 -9.13 -2.92 -5.66
CA THR A 143 -9.00 -2.67 -4.22
C THR A 143 -7.59 -3.04 -3.75
N ASN A 144 -6.90 -2.05 -3.16
CA ASN A 144 -5.48 -2.14 -2.90
C ASN A 144 -5.08 -1.95 -1.42
N ALA A 145 -6.03 -1.61 -0.55
CA ALA A 145 -5.80 -1.52 0.89
C ALA A 145 -7.13 -1.65 1.66
N ALA A 146 -7.10 -2.25 2.84
CA ALA A 146 -8.22 -2.28 3.76
C ALA A 146 -7.80 -2.43 5.23
N THR A 147 -8.15 -1.44 6.06
CA THR A 147 -7.76 -1.40 7.47
C THR A 147 -8.98 -1.32 8.39
N ARG A 148 -8.98 -2.10 9.47
CA ARG A 148 -10.02 -2.02 10.51
C ARG A 148 -9.76 -0.82 11.43
N LEU A 149 -10.73 0.09 11.50
CA LEU A 149 -10.73 1.24 12.39
C LEU A 149 -11.09 0.84 13.83
N SER A 150 -10.70 1.68 14.79
CA SER A 150 -10.94 1.45 16.23
C SER A 150 -12.42 1.42 16.61
N ASN A 151 -13.30 2.03 15.81
CA ASN A 151 -14.75 2.00 15.96
C ASN A 151 -15.40 0.69 15.42
N GLY A 152 -14.61 -0.19 14.83
CA GLY A 152 -15.09 -1.45 14.22
C GLY A 152 -15.43 -1.36 12.73
N ASN A 153 -15.46 -0.15 12.14
CA ASN A 153 -15.64 0.04 10.71
C ASN A 153 -14.37 -0.32 9.95
N THR A 154 -14.48 -0.63 8.66
CA THR A 154 -13.34 -0.90 7.78
C THR A 154 -13.18 0.24 6.79
N LEU A 155 -11.98 0.81 6.72
CA LEU A 155 -11.57 1.75 5.68
C LEU A 155 -11.09 0.94 4.47
N ILE A 156 -11.66 1.15 3.28
CA ILE A 156 -11.36 0.35 2.08
C ILE A 156 -11.00 1.28 0.92
N SER A 157 -9.93 0.95 0.18
CA SER A 157 -9.43 1.72 -0.95
C SER A 157 -9.72 1.05 -2.31
N PRO A 158 -10.86 1.35 -2.96
CA PRO A 158 -11.09 1.00 -4.36
C PRO A 158 -10.31 1.95 -5.28
N ARG A 159 -9.03 1.62 -5.56
CA ARG A 159 -8.08 2.47 -6.31
C ARG A 159 -8.68 3.10 -7.56
N ASN A 160 -9.39 2.30 -8.36
CA ASN A 160 -9.90 2.75 -9.65
C ASN A 160 -11.04 3.77 -9.52
N PHE A 161 -11.71 3.83 -8.37
CA PHE A 161 -12.81 4.77 -8.13
C PHE A 161 -12.32 6.11 -7.57
N ASN A 162 -11.02 6.25 -7.26
CA ASN A 162 -10.38 7.51 -6.86
C ASN A 162 -10.98 8.12 -5.58
N PHE A 163 -11.35 7.27 -4.63
CA PHE A 163 -11.78 7.64 -3.28
C PHE A 163 -11.56 6.47 -2.32
N VAL A 164 -11.75 6.73 -1.03
CA VAL A 164 -11.77 5.73 0.04
C VAL A 164 -13.18 5.63 0.61
N VAL A 165 -13.60 4.45 1.06
CA VAL A 165 -14.90 4.27 1.73
C VAL A 165 -14.70 3.81 3.17
N GLU A 166 -15.53 4.32 4.08
CA GLU A 166 -15.68 3.75 5.41
C GLU A 166 -16.93 2.87 5.43
N VAL A 167 -16.75 1.61 5.81
CA VAL A 167 -17.78 0.55 5.76
C VAL A 167 -18.06 0.04 7.16
N ASP A 168 -19.33 -0.06 7.55
CA ASP A 168 -19.72 -0.62 8.84
C ASP A 168 -19.53 -2.15 8.91
N PRO A 169 -19.62 -2.78 10.09
CA PRO A 169 -19.50 -4.24 10.21
C PRO A 169 -20.56 -5.03 9.44
N GLN A 170 -21.67 -4.41 9.05
CA GLN A 170 -22.73 -5.02 8.24
C GLN A 170 -22.43 -4.96 6.74
N GLY A 171 -21.39 -4.24 6.32
CA GLY A 171 -21.00 -4.08 4.92
C GLY A 171 -21.60 -2.85 4.24
N SER A 172 -22.26 -1.96 4.98
CA SER A 172 -22.83 -0.73 4.43
C SER A 172 -21.76 0.36 4.31
N VAL A 173 -21.72 1.06 3.18
CA VAL A 173 -20.89 2.26 3.03
C VAL A 173 -21.50 3.39 3.84
N ILE A 174 -20.78 3.89 4.84
CA ILE A 174 -21.21 4.99 5.71
C ILE A 174 -20.85 6.34 5.10
N ARG A 175 -19.69 6.43 4.45
CA ARG A 175 -19.23 7.64 3.74
C ARG A 175 -18.13 7.33 2.73
N THR A 176 -18.02 8.21 1.75
CA THR A 176 -16.90 8.29 0.81
C THR A 176 -15.98 9.44 1.23
N LEU A 177 -14.67 9.23 1.15
CA LEU A 177 -13.63 10.15 1.61
C LEU A 177 -12.65 10.45 0.47
N GLY A 178 -12.25 11.72 0.36
CA GLY A 178 -11.24 12.15 -0.62
C GLY A 178 -11.69 12.13 -2.08
N GLU A 179 -13.00 12.01 -2.36
CA GLU A 179 -13.52 12.08 -3.73
C GLU A 179 -13.15 13.41 -4.40
N GLY A 180 -12.60 13.34 -5.62
CA GLY A 180 -12.10 14.52 -6.34
C GLY A 180 -10.75 15.05 -5.86
N LEU A 181 -10.21 14.50 -4.76
CA LEU A 181 -8.90 14.85 -4.19
C LEU A 181 -7.87 13.74 -4.40
N LEU A 182 -8.30 12.48 -4.27
CA LEU A 182 -7.48 11.28 -4.42
C LEU A 182 -7.49 10.78 -5.86
N TYR A 183 -6.36 10.32 -6.36
CA TYR A 183 -6.25 9.71 -7.69
C TYR A 183 -5.24 8.57 -7.69
N TYR A 184 -5.72 7.35 -7.91
CA TYR A 184 -4.92 6.13 -7.73
C TYR A 184 -4.26 6.08 -6.35
N GLN A 185 -5.06 6.30 -5.31
CA GLN A 185 -4.62 6.33 -3.93
C GLN A 185 -4.13 4.95 -3.45
N HIS A 186 -3.23 4.96 -2.47
CA HIS A 186 -2.68 3.77 -1.85
C HIS A 186 -2.57 3.96 -0.33
N ASP A 187 -2.76 2.85 0.38
CA ASP A 187 -2.59 2.71 1.83
C ASP A 187 -3.12 3.91 2.64
N PRO A 188 -4.43 4.21 2.55
CA PRO A 188 -5.02 5.31 3.28
C PRO A 188 -5.09 5.00 4.78
N VAL A 189 -4.76 6.00 5.60
CA VAL A 189 -4.85 5.92 7.06
C VAL A 189 -5.59 7.14 7.61
N ILE A 190 -6.45 6.90 8.60
CA ILE A 190 -7.04 7.97 9.42
C ILE A 190 -6.08 8.28 10.56
N LEU A 191 -5.57 9.51 10.58
CA LEU A 191 -4.67 10.01 11.61
C LEU A 191 -5.42 10.29 12.93
N PRO A 192 -4.71 10.41 14.06
CA PRO A 192 -5.33 10.66 15.37
C PRO A 192 -6.14 11.96 15.46
N ASP A 193 -5.85 12.95 14.61
CA ASP A 193 -6.60 14.21 14.48
C ASP A 193 -7.84 14.10 13.59
N GLY A 194 -8.04 12.94 12.93
CA GLY A 194 -9.17 12.67 12.04
C GLY A 194 -8.88 12.94 10.57
N ASN A 195 -7.68 13.41 10.22
CA ASN A 195 -7.29 13.63 8.83
C ASN A 195 -7.03 12.31 8.10
N LEU A 196 -7.19 12.33 6.78
CA LEU A 196 -6.87 11.20 5.90
C LEU A 196 -5.49 11.43 5.28
N LEU A 197 -4.52 10.57 5.59
CA LEU A 197 -3.23 10.51 4.92
C LEU A 197 -3.26 9.35 3.92
N SER A 198 -2.79 9.58 2.68
CA SER A 198 -2.71 8.51 1.69
C SER A 198 -1.61 8.78 0.67
N GLY A 199 -0.96 7.72 0.21
CA GLY A 199 -0.17 7.75 -1.02
C GLY A 199 -1.06 8.03 -2.22
N SER A 200 -0.56 8.76 -3.22
CA SER A 200 -1.28 9.07 -4.44
C SER A 200 -0.33 8.99 -5.63
N HIS A 201 -0.77 8.38 -6.73
CA HIS A 201 0.04 8.38 -7.96
C HIS A 201 -0.17 9.62 -8.82
N ARG A 202 -1.21 10.43 -8.57
CA ARG A 202 -1.52 11.60 -9.40
C ARG A 202 -2.04 12.78 -8.55
N PRO A 203 -1.82 14.02 -9.02
CA PRO A 203 -2.54 15.18 -8.49
C PRO A 203 -4.04 15.02 -8.64
N PRO A 204 -4.83 15.69 -7.79
CA PRO A 204 -6.17 16.10 -8.19
C PRO A 204 -6.12 17.08 -9.38
N PRO A 205 -7.10 17.04 -10.31
CA PRO A 205 -7.14 17.89 -11.50
C PRO A 205 -6.98 19.38 -11.22
N MET A 206 -7.49 19.87 -10.08
CA MET A 206 -7.35 21.27 -9.67
C MET A 206 -5.90 21.68 -9.39
N LEU A 207 -5.04 20.72 -9.05
CA LEU A 207 -3.61 20.90 -8.84
C LEU A 207 -2.75 20.38 -10.00
N ALA A 208 -3.38 19.85 -11.06
CA ALA A 208 -2.71 19.31 -12.23
C ALA A 208 -2.16 20.43 -13.13
N SER A 209 -1.12 21.13 -12.66
CA SER A 209 -0.21 21.86 -13.54
C SER A 209 0.86 20.88 -14.06
N SER A 210 1.46 21.18 -15.23
CA SER A 210 2.42 20.31 -15.92
C SER A 210 3.73 20.01 -15.15
N ILE A 211 3.86 20.43 -13.89
CA ILE A 211 5.11 20.45 -13.12
C ILE A 211 4.98 19.72 -11.76
N VAL A 212 3.77 19.44 -11.26
CA VAL A 212 3.59 18.86 -9.93
C VAL A 212 3.20 17.38 -10.05
N SER A 213 4.14 16.51 -9.73
CA SER A 213 3.85 15.10 -9.45
C SER A 213 3.74 14.98 -7.93
N TYR A 214 2.73 14.26 -7.46
CA TYR A 214 2.45 14.06 -6.03
C TYR A 214 2.89 12.65 -5.64
N ALA A 215 3.37 12.52 -4.40
CA ALA A 215 3.61 11.21 -3.83
C ALA A 215 2.55 10.86 -2.79
N ALA A 216 2.18 11.79 -1.90
CA ALA A 216 1.18 11.57 -0.86
C ALA A 216 0.46 12.87 -0.50
N LEU A 217 -0.71 12.77 0.15
CA LEU A 217 -1.53 13.90 0.57
C LEU A 217 -2.08 13.63 1.97
N GLU A 218 -2.21 14.69 2.78
CA GLU A 218 -3.06 14.69 3.96
C GLU A 218 -4.26 15.61 3.72
N ILE A 219 -5.46 15.11 3.99
CA ILE A 219 -6.74 15.79 3.74
C ILE A 219 -7.47 15.94 5.07
N GLU A 220 -7.85 17.16 5.41
CA GLU A 220 -8.81 17.43 6.48
C GLU A 220 -10.22 17.07 5.99
N LEU A 221 -10.82 16.04 6.58
CA LEU A 221 -12.05 15.46 6.05
C LEU A 221 -13.30 16.34 6.21
N GLU A 222 -13.31 17.25 7.20
CA GLU A 222 -14.45 18.13 7.44
C GLU A 222 -14.56 19.25 6.39
N THR A 223 -13.41 19.78 5.95
CA THR A 223 -13.31 20.92 5.04
C THR A 223 -13.01 20.48 3.60
N GLY A 224 -12.38 19.32 3.42
CA GLY A 224 -11.83 18.86 2.15
C GLY A 224 -10.52 19.56 1.77
N GLU A 225 -9.86 20.25 2.72
CA GLU A 225 -8.60 20.93 2.47
C GLU A 225 -7.41 19.95 2.48
N ILE A 226 -6.48 20.13 1.54
CA ILE A 226 -5.20 19.42 1.56
C ILE A 226 -4.28 20.19 2.52
N VAL A 227 -4.03 19.60 3.69
CA VAL A 227 -3.25 20.23 4.78
C VAL A 227 -1.76 19.84 4.72
N TRP A 228 -1.40 18.81 3.95
CA TRP A 228 -0.01 18.44 3.67
C TRP A 228 0.12 17.76 2.31
N GLY A 229 1.24 17.99 1.63
CA GLY A 229 1.55 17.40 0.31
C GLY A 229 1.33 18.33 -0.89
N ASP A 230 0.73 19.51 -0.67
CA ASP A 230 0.66 20.60 -1.66
C ASP A 230 1.94 21.45 -1.65
N PHE A 231 3.05 20.83 -2.02
CA PHE A 231 4.34 21.47 -2.23
C PHE A 231 5.03 20.87 -3.45
N ILE A 232 6.11 21.51 -3.89
CA ILE A 232 6.93 20.97 -4.98
C ILE A 232 7.71 19.76 -4.44
N TRP A 233 7.23 18.56 -4.77
CA TRP A 233 7.89 17.33 -4.38
C TRP A 233 9.32 17.25 -4.94
N PRO A 234 10.29 16.74 -4.15
CA PRO A 234 11.63 16.39 -4.63
C PRO A 234 11.55 15.53 -5.89
N ALA A 235 12.36 15.84 -6.90
CA ALA A 235 12.27 15.21 -8.24
C ALA A 235 12.37 13.68 -8.18
N GLU A 236 13.15 13.16 -7.24
CA GLU A 236 13.35 11.73 -6.98
C GLU A 236 12.12 11.00 -6.39
N LEU A 237 11.13 11.73 -5.87
CA LEU A 237 9.91 11.18 -5.28
C LEU A 237 8.66 11.35 -6.17
N ARG A 238 8.82 11.90 -7.38
CA ARG A 238 7.72 12.25 -8.30
C ARG A 238 7.05 11.08 -9.02
N TYR A 239 7.17 9.85 -8.49
CA TYR A 239 6.68 8.63 -9.14
C TYR A 239 5.40 8.06 -8.51
N GLY A 240 4.79 8.79 -7.57
CA GLY A 240 3.64 8.34 -6.79
C GLY A 240 4.05 7.46 -5.61
N ALA A 241 3.52 7.74 -4.42
CA ALA A 241 3.80 6.87 -3.27
C ALA A 241 2.86 5.68 -3.23
N ARG A 242 3.36 4.55 -2.76
CA ARG A 242 2.55 3.38 -2.42
C ARG A 242 2.10 3.39 -0.97
N ASP A 243 2.80 4.14 -0.12
CA ASP A 243 2.53 4.23 1.31
C ASP A 243 3.07 5.57 1.83
N ALA A 244 2.34 6.17 2.78
CA ALA A 244 2.75 7.33 3.55
C ALA A 244 2.34 7.16 5.03
N ASN A 245 3.32 7.27 5.92
CA ASN A 245 3.15 7.02 7.34
C ASN A 245 3.61 8.22 8.18
N ARG A 246 2.71 8.80 8.97
CA ARG A 246 3.04 9.89 9.91
C ARG A 246 3.87 9.35 11.09
N LEU A 247 5.01 9.96 11.36
CA LEU A 247 5.93 9.60 12.43
C LEU A 247 5.67 10.42 13.71
N PRO A 248 6.08 9.94 14.90
CA PRO A 248 5.84 10.64 16.17
C PRO A 248 6.48 12.04 16.27
N ASN A 249 7.52 12.33 15.48
CA ASN A 249 8.15 13.65 15.39
C ASN A 249 7.39 14.62 14.47
N GLY A 250 6.27 14.21 13.89
CA GLY A 250 5.48 14.99 12.94
C GLY A 250 5.96 14.87 11.49
N HIS A 251 7.07 14.19 11.22
CA HIS A 251 7.51 13.93 9.84
C HIS A 251 6.66 12.85 9.17
N THR A 252 6.73 12.74 7.85
CA THR A 252 6.08 11.67 7.10
C THR A 252 7.13 10.79 6.45
N LEU A 253 7.05 9.48 6.67
CA LEU A 253 7.79 8.55 5.84
C LEU A 253 6.98 8.15 4.62
N VAL A 254 7.60 8.21 3.44
CA VAL A 254 6.93 7.95 2.15
C VAL A 254 7.71 6.90 1.38
N GLN A 255 7.01 5.87 0.91
CA GLN A 255 7.54 4.84 0.03
C GLN A 255 7.27 5.23 -1.43
N VAL A 256 8.32 5.39 -2.23
CA VAL A 256 8.22 5.68 -3.66
C VAL A 256 9.15 4.76 -4.45
N GLY A 257 8.58 3.77 -5.13
CA GLY A 257 9.32 2.87 -6.01
C GLY A 257 10.40 2.08 -5.26
N THR A 258 11.67 2.47 -5.41
CA THR A 258 12.82 1.81 -4.76
C THR A 258 13.44 2.64 -3.64
N ARG A 259 12.69 3.64 -3.18
CA ARG A 259 13.11 4.59 -2.15
C ARG A 259 12.10 4.63 -1.02
N VAL A 260 12.62 4.88 0.17
CA VAL A 260 11.87 5.32 1.32
C VAL A 260 12.50 6.63 1.78
N ALA A 261 11.69 7.64 2.04
CA ALA A 261 12.18 8.97 2.44
C ALA A 261 11.38 9.51 3.62
N GLU A 262 12.07 10.15 4.57
CA GLU A 262 11.47 10.93 5.66
C GLU A 262 11.42 12.39 5.25
N LEU A 263 10.22 12.96 5.25
CA LEU A 263 9.95 14.34 4.88
C LEU A 263 9.46 15.13 6.08
N THR A 264 9.92 16.37 6.21
CA THR A 264 9.38 17.35 7.17
C THR A 264 7.95 17.75 6.80
N THR A 265 7.30 18.52 7.67
CA THR A 265 5.99 19.14 7.39
C THR A 265 6.03 20.08 6.18
N ASP A 266 7.20 20.61 5.85
CA ASP A 266 7.41 21.53 4.72
C ASP A 266 7.90 20.81 3.44
N GLY A 267 8.01 19.48 3.47
CA GLY A 267 8.37 18.66 2.31
C GLY A 267 9.87 18.46 2.08
N GLU A 268 10.73 18.81 3.05
CA GLU A 268 12.18 18.59 2.96
C GLU A 268 12.56 17.16 3.32
N ILE A 269 13.41 16.52 2.51
CA ILE A 269 13.95 15.19 2.83
C ILE A 269 15.02 15.32 3.91
N VAL A 270 14.78 14.72 5.09
CA VAL A 270 15.74 14.68 6.21
C VAL A 270 16.43 13.32 6.36
N TRP A 271 15.85 12.28 5.77
CA TRP A 271 16.45 10.96 5.69
C TRP A 271 15.94 10.22 4.46
N GLN A 272 16.76 9.36 3.87
CA GLN A 272 16.31 8.47 2.80
C GLN A 272 17.12 7.17 2.75
N LEU A 273 16.46 6.11 2.31
CA LEU A 273 17.06 4.84 1.94
C LEU A 273 16.72 4.50 0.50
N ARG A 274 17.71 4.00 -0.24
CA ARG A 274 17.57 3.58 -1.63
C ARG A 274 18.27 2.25 -1.85
N LEU A 275 17.65 1.34 -2.61
CA LEU A 275 18.31 0.08 -2.94
C LEU A 275 19.51 0.27 -3.87
N LYS A 276 20.66 -0.21 -3.39
CA LYS A 276 21.98 -0.05 -4.02
C LYS A 276 22.09 -0.71 -5.39
N GLU A 277 21.47 -1.87 -5.59
CA GLU A 277 21.52 -2.62 -6.87
C GLU A 277 20.88 -1.85 -8.05
N VAL A 278 20.03 -0.86 -7.75
CA VAL A 278 19.44 0.04 -8.75
C VAL A 278 20.43 1.13 -9.18
N ILE A 279 21.27 1.60 -8.25
CA ILE A 279 22.27 2.65 -8.48
C ILE A 279 23.32 2.16 -9.48
N GLU A 280 23.76 0.91 -9.36
CA GLU A 280 24.81 0.35 -10.23
C GLU A 280 24.34 0.16 -11.68
N LYS A 281 23.07 -0.22 -11.89
CA LYS A 281 22.47 -0.34 -13.24
C LYS A 281 22.20 1.01 -13.91
N GLU A 282 21.74 2.01 -13.15
CA GLU A 282 21.58 3.39 -13.67
C GLU A 282 22.93 4.03 -14.04
N ILE A 283 23.98 3.80 -13.25
CA ILE A 283 25.33 4.30 -13.56
C ILE A 283 25.88 3.60 -14.81
N GLN A 284 25.62 2.30 -15.00
CA GLN A 284 26.06 1.56 -16.19
C GLN A 284 25.34 1.99 -17.47
N SER A 285 24.02 2.22 -17.43
CA SER A 285 23.26 2.68 -18.60
C SER A 285 23.67 4.09 -19.03
N THR A 286 23.97 4.96 -18.05
CA THR A 286 24.46 6.32 -18.33
C THR A 286 25.84 6.27 -18.99
N LYS A 287 26.75 5.38 -18.57
CA LYS A 287 28.08 5.23 -19.18
C LYS A 287 28.06 4.68 -20.62
N GLN A 288 27.09 3.83 -20.98
CA GLN A 288 26.93 3.36 -22.36
C GLN A 288 26.44 4.46 -23.31
N ASN A 289 25.59 5.38 -22.85
CA ASN A 289 25.07 6.48 -23.66
C ASN A 289 26.08 7.62 -23.91
N PHE A 290 27.22 7.64 -23.20
CA PHE A 290 28.32 8.57 -23.47
C PHE A 290 29.49 7.93 -24.24
N GLN A 291 29.35 6.68 -24.69
CA GLN A 291 30.32 5.99 -25.55
C GLN A 291 29.79 5.63 -26.95
N SER A 292 28.64 6.19 -27.35
CA SER A 292 28.09 6.08 -28.71
C SER A 292 28.09 7.41 -29.45
#